data_AF-A0A967TPQ4-F1
#
_entry.id   AF-A0A967TPQ4-F1
#
_cell.length_a   1.000
_cell.length_b   1.000
_cell.length_c   1.000
_cell.angle_alpha   90.00
_cell.angle_beta   90.00
_cell.angle_gamma   90.00
#
_symmetry.space_group_name_H-M   'P 1'
#
loop_
_entity.id
_entity.type
_entity.pdbx_description
1 polymer ?
#
loop_
_entity_poly.entity_id
_entity_poly.type
_entity_poly.pdbx_seq_one_letter_code
_entity_poly.pdbx_strand_id
1 'polypeptide(L)' 'NDAHKLIEECMILANVEAARFLQGKSMTAPFRVHAPPPVLKLEALTEFLVGQGLKPTWRDRPRPRDFERIVL' A
#
# COMPACT_ATOMS: atom_id res chain seq x y z
N ASN A 1 18.55 11.60 0.64
CA ASN A 1 19.10 12.20 1.87
C ASN A 1 17.98 12.26 2.90
N ASP A 2 18.29 12.48 4.17
CA ASP A 2 17.27 12.45 5.22
C ASP A 2 16.36 13.69 5.21
N ALA A 3 16.85 14.83 4.70
CA ALA A 3 16.04 16.03 4.54
C ALA A 3 14.83 15.81 3.61
N HIS A 4 15.02 15.12 2.49
CA HIS A 4 13.91 14.79 1.58
C HIS A 4 12.89 13.87 2.26
N LYS A 5 13.35 12.85 2.99
CA LYS A 5 12.47 11.93 3.73
C LYS A 5 11.67 12.66 4.82
N LEU A 6 12.32 13.57 5.56
CA LEU A 6 11.66 14.37 6.58
C LEU A 6 10.51 15.19 5.99
N ILE A 7 10.76 15.89 4.88
CA ILE A 7 9.72 16.67 4.20
C ILE A 7 8.60 15.77 3.69
N GLU A 8 8.94 14.63 3.07
CA GLU A 8 7.96 13.66 2.58
C GLU A 8 7.04 13.13 3.70
N GLU A 9 7.61 12.67 4.81
CA GLU A 9 6.84 12.15 5.94
C GLU A 9 5.95 13.21 6.59
N CYS A 10 6.46 14.45 6.75
CA CYS A 10 5.65 15.57 7.23
C CYS A 10 4.42 15.79 6.34
N MET A 11 4.58 15.75 5.02
CA MET A 11 3.48 15.95 4.08
C MET A 11 2.53 14.75 4.06
N ILE A 12 3.03 13.52 4.20
CA ILE A 12 2.20 12.31 4.33
C ILE A 12 1.29 12.44 5.55
N LEU A 13 1.84 12.82 6.72
CA LEU A 13 1.07 13.00 7.95
C LEU A 13 0.01 14.08 7.81
N ALA A 14 0.36 15.24 7.25
CA ALA A 14 -0.60 16.33 7.01
C ALA A 14 -1.76 15.89 6.10
N ASN A 15 -1.47 15.13 5.03
CA ASN A 15 -2.49 14.63 4.11
C ASN A 15 -3.39 13.56 4.75
N VAL A 16 -2.82 12.68 5.59
CA VAL A 16 -3.59 11.68 6.34
C VAL A 16 -4.56 12.36 7.31
N GLU A 17 -4.12 13.39 8.03
CA GLU A 17 -4.98 14.14 8.95
C GLU A 17 -6.05 14.96 8.24
N ALA A 18 -5.74 15.55 7.08
CA ALA A 18 -6.75 16.21 6.24
C ALA A 18 -7.84 15.22 5.81
N ALA A 19 -7.46 14.03 5.35
CA ALA A 19 -8.40 12.98 4.97
C ALA A 19 -9.27 12.52 6.16
N ARG A 20 -8.67 12.31 7.33
CA ARG A 20 -9.37 11.94 8.57
C ARG A 20 -10.38 12.99 9.00
N PHE A 21 -9.99 14.27 8.96
CA PHE A 21 -10.87 15.39 9.31
C PHE A 21 -12.10 15.47 8.38
N LEU A 22 -11.88 15.38 7.07
CA LEU A 22 -12.95 15.42 6.07
C LEU A 22 -13.90 14.22 6.23
N GLN A 23 -13.35 13.02 6.43
CA GLN A 23 -14.13 11.81 6.65
C GLN A 23 -14.95 11.87 7.95
N GLY A 24 -14.37 12.35 9.05
CA GLY A 24 -15.06 12.52 10.33
C GLY A 24 -16.23 13.52 10.28
N LYS A 25 -16.21 14.44 9.32
CA LYS A 25 -17.30 15.38 9.04
C LYS A 25 -18.23 14.94 7.91
N SER A 26 -18.02 13.74 7.35
CA SER A 26 -18.75 13.22 6.19
C SER A 26 -18.77 14.20 5.00
N MET A 27 -17.70 14.98 4.83
CA MET A 27 -17.59 15.95 3.74
C MET A 27 -17.22 15.25 2.44
N THR A 28 -17.93 15.57 1.36
CA THR A 28 -17.53 15.14 0.01
C THR A 28 -16.27 15.90 -0.42
N ALA A 29 -15.19 15.18 -0.64
CA ALA A 29 -13.90 15.72 -1.07
C ALA A 29 -13.15 14.70 -1.93
N PRO A 30 -12.20 15.13 -2.77
CA PRO A 30 -11.35 14.19 -3.50
C PRO A 30 -10.40 13.45 -2.55
N PHE A 31 -10.36 12.12 -2.66
CA PHE A 31 -9.41 11.26 -1.93
C PHE A 31 -8.38 10.66 -2.88
N ARG A 32 -7.13 10.57 -2.41
CA ARG A 32 -6.07 9.85 -3.12
C ARG A 32 -6.13 8.37 -2.78
N VAL A 33 -6.93 7.62 -3.52
CA VAL A 33 -7.12 6.17 -3.31
C VAL A 33 -6.14 5.38 -4.18
N HIS A 34 -5.43 4.42 -3.58
CA HIS A 34 -4.66 3.41 -4.31
C HIS A 34 -5.42 2.08 -4.26
N ALA A 35 -5.84 1.59 -5.43
CA ALA A 35 -6.61 0.35 -5.52
C ALA A 35 -5.73 -0.88 -5.27
N PRO A 36 -6.30 -1.99 -4.75
CA PRO A 36 -5.59 -3.27 -4.68
C PRO A 36 -5.08 -3.74 -6.06
N PRO A 37 -4.01 -4.55 -6.10
CA PRO A 37 -3.56 -5.16 -7.34
C PRO A 37 -4.66 -6.02 -7.99
N PRO A 38 -4.75 -6.02 -9.33
CA PRO A 38 -5.62 -6.96 -10.05
C PRO A 38 -5.23 -8.42 -9.78
N VAL A 39 -6.24 -9.32 -9.77
CA VAL A 39 -6.05 -10.77 -9.53
C VAL A 39 -4.99 -11.37 -10.46
N LEU A 40 -5.08 -11.10 -11.76
CA LEU A 40 -4.11 -11.61 -12.75
C LEU A 40 -2.66 -11.18 -12.46
N LYS A 41 -2.45 -9.97 -11.91
CA LYS A 41 -1.11 -9.52 -11.53
C LYS A 41 -0.61 -10.25 -10.27
N LEU A 42 -1.52 -10.57 -9.36
CA LEU A 42 -1.20 -11.32 -8.16
C LEU A 42 -0.82 -12.77 -8.48
N GLU A 43 -1.58 -13.41 -9.37
CA GLU A 43 -1.29 -14.78 -9.86
C GLU A 43 0.08 -14.85 -10.54
N ALA A 44 0.36 -13.94 -11.47
CA ALA A 44 1.66 -13.86 -12.14
C ALA A 44 2.82 -13.63 -11.16
N LEU A 45 2.62 -12.79 -10.14
CA LEU A 45 3.63 -12.57 -9.09
C LEU A 45 3.82 -13.83 -8.23
N THR A 46 2.75 -14.54 -7.90
CA THR A 46 2.81 -15.80 -7.14
C THR A 46 3.60 -16.86 -7.91
N GLU A 47 3.29 -17.07 -9.20
CA GLU A 47 4.03 -18.02 -10.05
C GLU A 47 5.51 -17.68 -10.13
N PHE A 48 5.83 -16.38 -10.33
CA PHE A 48 7.21 -15.91 -10.35
C PHE A 48 7.94 -16.25 -9.04
N LEU A 49 7.35 -15.91 -7.88
CA LEU A 49 7.96 -16.16 -6.57
C LEU A 49 8.14 -17.65 -6.27
N VAL A 50 7.16 -18.49 -6.64
CA VAL A 50 7.27 -19.95 -6.50
C VAL A 50 8.42 -20.49 -7.35
N GLY A 51 8.61 -19.97 -8.56
CA GLY A 51 9.78 -20.28 -9.40
C GLY A 51 11.12 -19.90 -8.76
N GLN A 52 11.14 -18.90 -7.87
CA GLN A 52 12.31 -18.51 -7.07
C GLN A 52 12.44 -19.28 -5.75
N GLY A 53 11.57 -20.27 -5.50
CA GLY A 53 11.56 -21.05 -4.25
C GLY A 53 10.85 -20.37 -3.08
N LEU A 54 10.22 -19.21 -3.30
CA LEU A 54 9.44 -18.48 -2.30
C LEU A 54 7.97 -18.89 -2.36
N LYS A 55 7.37 -19.18 -1.21
CA LYS A 55 5.94 -19.55 -1.11
C LYS A 55 5.17 -18.44 -0.38
N PRO A 56 4.65 -17.43 -1.10
CA PRO A 56 3.86 -16.37 -0.46
C PRO A 56 2.60 -16.96 0.19
N THR A 57 2.31 -16.52 1.42
CA THR A 57 1.16 -17.00 2.23
C THR A 57 0.02 -15.99 2.27
N TRP A 58 0.01 -15.02 1.35
CA TRP A 58 -1.06 -14.04 1.29
C TRP A 58 -2.40 -14.68 0.91
N ARG A 59 -3.48 -14.15 1.50
CA ARG A 59 -4.87 -14.56 1.18
C ARG A 59 -5.30 -13.98 -0.17
N ASP A 60 -6.54 -14.26 -0.59
CA ASP A 60 -7.18 -13.73 -1.81
C ASP A 60 -7.10 -12.20 -1.95
N ARG A 61 -6.98 -11.48 -0.82
CA ARG A 61 -6.69 -10.05 -0.78
C ARG A 61 -5.45 -9.78 0.06
N PRO A 62 -4.26 -9.71 -0.54
CA PRO A 62 -3.04 -9.36 0.17
C PRO A 62 -3.12 -7.94 0.72
N ARG A 63 -2.60 -7.74 1.93
CA ARG A 63 -2.37 -6.42 2.52
C ARG A 63 -0.95 -5.95 2.18
N PRO A 64 -0.66 -4.64 2.23
CA PRO A 64 0.69 -4.11 2.00
C PRO A 64 1.79 -4.86 2.77
N ARG A 65 1.53 -5.18 4.05
CA ARG A 65 2.45 -5.92 4.92
C ARG A 65 2.78 -7.35 4.44
N ASP A 66 1.90 -7.97 3.64
CA ASP A 66 2.16 -9.29 3.09
C ASP A 66 3.21 -9.22 1.96
N PHE A 67 3.27 -8.10 1.23
CA PHE A 67 4.30 -7.84 0.22
C PHE A 67 5.64 -7.47 0.85
N GLU A 68 5.64 -6.68 1.94
CA GLU A 68 6.86 -6.28 2.65
C GLU A 68 7.71 -7.48 3.10
N ARG A 69 7.05 -8.58 3.51
CA ARG A 69 7.70 -9.83 3.94
C ARG A 69 8.47 -10.58 2.86
N ILE A 70 8.34 -10.19 1.60
CA ILE A 70 9.06 -10.80 0.47
C ILE A 70 10.28 -9.97 0.09
N VAL A 71 10.23 -8.67 0.35
CA VAL A 71 11.31 -7.72 0.02
C VAL A 71 12.33 -7.63 1.16
N LEU A 72 11.91 -7.90 2.40
CA LEU A 72 12.71 -7.94 3.62
C LEU A 72 13.01 -9.38 4.04
#